data_AF-A0A2T9J7J9-F1
#
_entry.id   AF-A0A2T9J7J9-F1
#
_cell.length_a   1.000
_cell.length_b   1.000
_cell.length_c   1.000
_cell.angle_alpha   90.00
_cell.angle_beta   90.00
_cell.angle_gamma   90.00
#
_symmetry.space_group_name_H-M   'P 1'
#
loop_
_entity.id
_entity.type
_entity.pdbx_description
1 polymer ?
#
loop_
_entity_poly.entity_id
_entity_poly.type
_entity_poly.pdbx_seq_one_letter_code
_entity_poly.pdbx_strand_id
1 'polypeptide(L)'
;MEPQITFTFVCLAKNQVASFVDVQALPQGAERSHALQLLRDHVSAATVEVWRDEKVCEVVARDGIRAAKPTGAAPTAATSPPSA
;
A
#
# COMPACT_ATOMS: atom_id res chain seq x y z
N MET A 1 -9.72 25.69 6.27
CA MET A 1 -9.33 24.38 6.81
C MET A 1 -9.42 23.40 5.67
N GLU A 2 -8.27 22.94 5.17
CA GLU A 2 -8.25 21.86 4.18
C GLU A 2 -8.60 20.54 4.90
N PRO A 3 -9.46 19.69 4.33
CA PRO A 3 -9.79 18.41 4.96
C PRO A 3 -8.54 17.53 5.01
N GLN A 4 -8.16 17.09 6.21
CA GLN A 4 -7.11 16.09 6.41
C GLN A 4 -7.70 14.70 6.22
N ILE A 5 -7.04 13.88 5.42
CA ILE A 5 -7.40 12.49 5.16
C ILE A 5 -6.40 11.61 5.90
N THR A 6 -6.89 10.60 6.61
CA THR A 6 -6.02 9.61 7.24
C THR A 6 -5.57 8.59 6.20
N PHE A 7 -4.26 8.47 6.04
CA PHE A 7 -3.61 7.49 5.18
C PHE A 7 -2.74 6.56 6.01
N THR A 8 -2.65 5.30 5.58
CA THR A 8 -1.75 4.31 6.15
C THR A 8 -0.71 3.91 5.10
N PHE A 9 0.56 4.11 5.42
CA PHE A 9 1.70 3.83 4.56
C PHE A 9 2.36 2.54 5.01
N VAL A 10 2.38 1.53 4.15
CA VAL A 10 2.97 0.23 4.45
C VAL A 10 4.22 0.07 3.60
N CYS A 11 5.39 0.14 4.23
CA CYS A 11 6.68 -0.09 3.59
C CYS A 11 6.91 -1.59 3.45
N LEU A 12 6.95 -2.08 2.22
CA LEU A 12 7.21 -3.46 1.88
C LEU A 12 8.66 -3.63 1.42
N ALA A 13 9.35 -4.63 1.97
CA ALA A 13 10.63 -5.08 1.44
C ALA A 13 10.44 -5.89 0.13
N LYS A 14 11.54 -6.22 -0.56
CA LYS A 14 11.51 -6.95 -1.85
C LYS A 14 10.78 -8.30 -1.80
N ASN A 15 10.72 -8.92 -0.63
CA ASN A 15 10.00 -10.17 -0.37
C ASN A 15 8.52 -9.95 -0.02
N GLN A 16 7.97 -8.75 -0.24
CA GLN A 16 6.58 -8.39 0.07
C GLN A 16 6.24 -8.47 1.57
N VAL A 17 7.24 -8.43 2.45
CA VAL A 17 7.04 -8.37 3.90
C VAL A 17 6.99 -6.92 4.33
N ALA A 18 5.94 -6.56 5.07
CA ALA A 18 5.84 -5.25 5.71
C ALA A 18 6.95 -5.09 6.75
N SER A 19 7.85 -4.16 6.49
CA SER A 19 8.95 -3.83 7.40
C SER A 19 8.62 -2.64 8.29
N PHE A 20 7.70 -1.79 7.87
CA PHE A 20 7.32 -0.58 8.59
C PHE A 20 5.92 -0.14 8.17
N VAL A 21 5.16 0.41 9.12
CA VAL A 21 3.81 0.94 8.90
C VAL A 21 3.72 2.30 9.59
N ASP A 22 3.22 3.30 8.88
CA ASP A 22 3.02 4.66 9.38
C ASP A 22 1.60 5.14 9.05
N VAL A 23 0.93 5.78 10.02
CA VAL A 23 -0.44 6.25 9.87
C VAL A 23 -0.45 7.75 10.11
N GLN A 24 -0.84 8.53 9.10
CA GLN A 24 -0.76 9.99 9.14
C GLN A 24 -2.02 10.63 8.60
N ALA A 25 -2.43 11.73 9.22
CA ALA A 25 -3.47 12.63 8.71
C ALA A 25 -2.81 13.69 7.82
N LEU A 26 -2.99 13.58 6.51
CA LEU A 26 -2.35 14.44 5.51
C LEU A 26 -3.41 15.16 4.67
N PRO A 27 -3.10 16.38 4.17
CA PRO A 27 -3.95 17.01 3.17
C PRO A 27 -3.95 16.17 1.88
N GLN A 28 -5.05 16.24 1.13
CA GLN A 28 -5.18 15.55 -0.14
C GLN A 28 -4.06 15.99 -1.12
N GLY A 29 -3.33 15.03 -1.68
CA GLY A 29 -2.21 15.26 -2.58
C GLY A 29 -0.83 15.25 -1.91
N ALA A 30 -0.75 15.22 -0.57
CA ALA A 30 0.52 15.10 0.15
C ALA A 30 0.98 13.64 0.38
N GLU A 31 0.11 12.66 0.14
CA GLU A 31 0.39 11.24 0.37
C GLU A 31 1.62 10.75 -0.42
N ARG A 32 1.77 11.21 -1.65
CA ARG A 32 2.86 10.78 -2.52
C ARG A 32 4.22 11.29 -2.06
N SER A 33 4.27 12.56 -1.65
CA SER A 33 5.49 13.16 -1.11
C SER A 33 5.93 12.44 0.16
N HIS A 34 4.97 12.07 1.01
CA HIS A 34 5.24 11.31 2.23
C HIS A 34 5.72 9.88 1.95
N ALA A 35 5.07 9.17 1.02
CA ALA A 35 5.49 7.83 0.60
C ALA A 35 6.90 7.82 0.00
N LEU A 36 7.26 8.83 -0.80
CA LEU A 36 8.62 8.97 -1.33
C LEU A 36 9.63 9.28 -0.22
N GLN A 37 9.26 10.05 0.79
CA GLN A 37 10.11 10.30 1.96
C GLN A 37 10.35 8.99 2.73
N LEU A 38 9.30 8.19 2.95
CA LEU A 38 9.41 6.87 3.61
C LEU A 38 10.33 5.91 2.84
N LEU A 39 10.27 5.88 1.50
CA LEU A 39 11.22 5.09 0.70
C LEU A 39 12.68 5.55 0.83
N ARG A 40 12.90 6.85 1.09
CA ARG A 40 14.24 7.39 1.31
C ARG A 40 14.77 7.06 2.70
N ASP A 41 13.91 7.15 3.72
CA ASP A 41 14.26 6.85 5.10
C ASP A 41 14.47 5.34 5.32
N HIS A 42 13.57 4.53 4.77
CA HIS A 42 13.62 3.07 4.82
C HIS A 42 14.28 2.49 3.58
N VAL A 43 15.61 2.49 3.53
CA VAL A 43 16.39 1.95 2.39
C VAL A 43 16.07 0.47 2.08
N SER A 44 15.65 -0.29 3.10
CA SER A 44 15.21 -1.68 2.97
C SER A 44 13.85 -1.84 2.28
N ALA A 45 13.03 -0.78 2.25
CA ALA A 45 11.75 -0.78 1.56
C ALA A 45 11.95 -0.68 0.04
N ALA A 46 11.32 -1.62 -0.67
CA ALA A 46 11.28 -1.63 -2.13
C ALA A 46 10.05 -0.88 -2.66
N THR A 47 8.94 -0.95 -1.92
CA THR A 47 7.64 -0.36 -2.27
C THR A 47 6.95 0.18 -1.02
N VAL A 48 6.09 1.18 -1.19
CA VAL A 48 5.18 1.69 -0.17
C VAL A 48 3.76 1.60 -0.71
N GLU A 49 2.90 0.87 0.00
CA GLU A 49 1.48 0.87 -0.28
C GLU A 49 0.80 1.98 0.53
N VAL A 50 0.07 2.84 -0.15
CA VAL A 50 -0.73 3.91 0.45
C VAL A 50 -2.16 3.42 0.54
N TRP A 51 -2.61 3.18 1.76
CA TRP A 51 -3.95 2.76 2.10
C TRP A 51 -4.77 3.94 2.59
N ARG A 52 -6.04 3.96 2.24
CA ARG A 52 -7.05 4.85 2.80
C ARG A 52 -8.24 4.00 3.16
N ASP A 53 -8.69 4.09 4.41
CA ASP A 53 -9.74 3.22 4.92
C ASP A 53 -9.32 1.75 4.70
N GLU A 54 -10.10 0.93 4.00
CA GLU A 54 -9.77 -0.48 3.72
C GLU A 54 -9.27 -0.71 2.28
N LYS A 55 -8.84 0.34 1.56
CA LYS A 55 -8.42 0.24 0.15
C LYS A 55 -7.02 0.78 -0.08
N VAL A 56 -6.24 0.04 -0.86
CA VAL A 56 -4.99 0.54 -1.46
C VAL A 56 -5.35 1.61 -2.48
N CYS A 57 -4.94 2.83 -2.20
CA CYS A 57 -5.15 3.98 -3.07
C CYS A 57 -4.02 4.12 -4.09
N GLU A 58 -2.77 3.89 -3.66
CA GLU A 58 -1.58 4.01 -4.50
C GLU A 58 -0.48 3.03 -4.04
N VAL A 59 0.39 2.61 -4.96
CA VAL A 59 1.61 1.87 -4.63
C VAL A 59 2.80 2.59 -5.26
N VAL A 60 3.73 3.02 -4.42
CA VAL A 60 4.92 3.76 -4.83
C VAL A 60 6.12 2.82 -4.76
N ALA A 61 6.76 2.53 -5.89
CA ALA A 61 7.99 1.74 -5.91
C ALA A 61 9.22 2.66 -5.99
N ARG A 62 10.34 2.19 -5.44
CA ARG A 62 11.62 2.89 -5.51
C ARG A 62 12.12 3.11 -6.94
N ASP A 63 11.75 2.23 -7.87
CA ASP A 63 12.14 2.27 -9.30
C ASP A 63 11.18 3.10 -10.19
N GLY A 64 10.17 3.76 -9.59
CA GLY A 64 9.14 4.51 -10.32
C GLY A 64 7.72 4.04 -9.99
N ILE A 65 6.72 4.83 -10.41
CA ILE A 65 5.32 4.56 -10.06
C ILE A 65 4.81 3.32 -10.79
N ARG A 66 4.44 2.27 -10.06
CA ARG A 66 3.56 1.23 -10.58
C ARG A 66 2.16 1.53 -10.11
N ALA A 67 1.25 1.80 -11.04
CA ALA A 67 -0.17 1.86 -10.71
C ALA A 67 -0.56 0.58 -9.96
N ALA A 68 -1.14 0.73 -8.77
CA ALA A 68 -1.62 -0.38 -7.98
C ALA A 68 -2.65 -1.16 -8.81
N LYS A 69 -2.35 -2.40 -9.20
CA LYS A 69 -3.38 -3.28 -9.73
C LYS A 69 -4.27 -3.61 -8.54
N PRO A 70 -5.60 -3.39 -8.59
CA PRO A 70 -6.47 -3.70 -7.46
C PRO A 70 -6.33 -5.19 -7.15
N THR A 71 -5.71 -5.52 -6.03
CA THR A 71 -5.69 -6.88 -5.48
C THR A 71 -7.06 -7.13 -4.84
N GLY A 72 -8.08 -7.22 -5.71
CA GLY A 72 -9.33 -7.88 -5.40
C GLY A 72 -9.15 -9.36 -5.70
N ALA A 73 -8.58 -10.10 -4.76
CA ALA A 73 -8.65 -11.56 -4.74
C ALA A 73 -9.03 -11.99 -3.32
N ALA A 74 -10.31 -11.91 -3.04
CA ALA A 74 -10.91 -12.65 -1.95
C ALA A 74 -10.61 -14.15 -2.16
N PRO A 75 -10.17 -14.90 -1.14
CA PRO A 75 -10.02 -16.34 -1.24
C PRO A 75 -11.42 -16.99 -1.20
N THR A 76 -12.05 -17.22 -2.35
CA THR A 76 -13.18 -18.14 -2.41
C THR A 76 -12.66 -19.57 -2.44
N ALA A 77 -12.65 -20.11 -1.23
CA ALA A 77 -12.51 -21.50 -0.84
C ALA A 77 -12.64 -22.54 -1.96
N ALA A 78 -11.67 -23.45 -1.96
CA ALA A 78 -11.79 -24.77 -2.49
C ALA A 78 -13.13 -25.42 -2.08
N THR A 79 -13.87 -25.91 -3.07
CA THR A 79 -14.71 -27.10 -2.91
C THR A 79 -14.68 -27.85 -4.24
N SER A 80 -13.88 -28.90 -4.28
CA SER A 80 -14.12 -30.12 -5.04
C SER A 80 -13.88 -31.26 -4.04
N PRO A 81 -14.47 -32.47 -4.17
CA PRO A 81 -15.25 -33.07 -5.28
C PRO A 81 -16.47 -33.89 -4.73
N PRO A 82 -16.90 -35.06 -5.26
CA PRO A 82 -17.32 -35.48 -6.63
C PRO A 82 -18.80 -35.99 -6.67
N SER A 83 -19.39 -36.16 -7.87
CA SER A 83 -20.44 -37.14 -8.29
C SER A 83 -20.95 -36.72 -9.69
N ALA A 84 -21.13 -37.57 -10.71
CA ALA A 84 -21.38 -39.01 -10.79
C ALA A 84 -20.71 -39.63 -12.03
#